data_AF-A0A0D3GAB6-F1
#
_entry.id   AF-A0A0D3GAB6-F1
#
_cell.length_a   1.000
_cell.length_b   1.000
_cell.length_c   1.000
_cell.angle_alpha   90.00
_cell.angle_beta   90.00
_cell.angle_gamma   90.00
#
_symmetry.space_group_name_H-M   'P 1'
#
loop_
_entity.id
_entity.type
_entity.pdbx_description
1 polymer ?
#
loop_
_entity_poly.entity_id
_entity_poly.type
_entity_poly.pdbx_seq_one_letter_code
_entity_poly.pdbx_strand_id
1 'polypeptide(L)'
;MGQGRLEQGPLRPTNSRANLGFMSTERIKASLHAAVPPRSHHHPHTGAQRGGAAVPSSPFDGICSFCSLSNRFYDPIRLLDQRSEMATIPEPLIWEIVKKNNCFLVKQFGNSNAKVQFTKEPNNLYNVHSYKHSGLANKKTVTIQPSGAKDAAVVLSTTKTKKQNAPAKLYHKSVMRKEFRKMAKAVKNQVSDNYYRPDLTKPALARLSSVYRSLQVSKSGAKKKNRQPTKL
;
A
#
# COMPACT_ATOMS: atom_id res chain seq x y z
N MET A 1 72.34 -37.12 22.76
CA MET A 1 72.31 -36.12 21.67
C MET A 1 71.01 -36.36 20.90
N GLY A 2 69.86 -35.78 21.22
CA GLY A 2 69.56 -34.41 21.60
C GLY A 2 68.94 -33.71 20.39
N GLN A 3 67.60 -33.63 20.35
CA GLN A 3 66.69 -32.77 19.56
C GLN A 3 65.30 -33.43 19.63
N GLY A 4 64.22 -32.91 20.23
CA GLY A 4 63.84 -31.54 20.54
C GLY A 4 62.99 -30.94 19.42
N ARG A 5 61.67 -30.78 19.67
CA ARG A 5 60.89 -29.54 19.42
C ARG A 5 59.52 -29.69 18.66
N LEU A 6 58.47 -29.31 19.41
CA LEU A 6 57.21 -28.63 19.06
C LEU A 6 56.08 -29.36 18.30
N GLU A 7 55.19 -29.97 19.08
CA GLU A 7 53.74 -30.04 18.80
C GLU A 7 53.12 -28.63 18.81
N GLN A 8 52.49 -28.22 17.71
CA GLN A 8 51.68 -27.00 17.61
C GLN A 8 50.19 -27.37 17.63
N GLY A 9 49.50 -27.11 18.74
CA GLY A 9 48.04 -27.18 18.80
C GLY A 9 47.39 -25.88 18.29
N PRO A 10 46.25 -25.93 17.56
CA PRO A 10 45.51 -24.72 17.24
C PRO A 10 44.32 -24.48 18.19
N LEU A 11 44.52 -23.45 19.03
CA LEU A 11 43.67 -22.28 19.26
C LEU A 11 42.18 -22.47 19.67
N ARG A 12 41.92 -22.16 20.94
CA ARG A 12 40.60 -21.81 21.49
C ARG A 12 39.99 -20.59 20.80
N PRO A 13 38.68 -20.57 20.49
CA PRO A 13 37.98 -19.34 20.16
C PRO A 13 37.73 -18.51 21.43
N THR A 14 38.24 -17.28 21.44
CA THR A 14 37.98 -16.29 22.48
C THR A 14 36.56 -15.72 22.31
N ASN A 15 35.74 -15.89 23.32
CA ASN A 15 34.40 -15.31 23.41
C ASN A 15 34.51 -13.87 23.93
N SER A 16 34.72 -12.91 23.03
CA SER A 16 34.59 -11.49 23.35
C SER A 16 33.13 -11.07 23.24
N ARG A 17 32.47 -11.19 24.40
CA ARG A 17 31.14 -10.69 24.72
C ARG A 17 31.21 -9.16 24.89
N ALA A 18 31.02 -8.41 23.81
CA ALA A 18 30.82 -6.96 23.90
C ALA A 18 29.32 -6.67 24.11
N ASN A 19 29.01 -6.29 25.34
CA ASN A 19 27.71 -5.83 25.79
C ASN A 19 27.73 -4.29 25.76
N LEU A 20 27.05 -3.68 24.80
CA LEU A 20 26.72 -2.25 24.72
C LEU A 20 25.33 -2.25 24.07
N GLY A 21 24.23 -1.98 24.77
CA GLY A 21 23.95 -0.76 25.49
C GLY A 21 22.55 -0.35 25.04
N PHE A 22 21.55 -0.93 25.69
CA PHE A 22 20.12 -0.70 25.44
C PHE A 22 19.81 0.75 25.87
N MET A 23 19.78 1.70 24.93
CA MET A 23 19.30 3.05 25.24
C MET A 23 17.78 3.06 25.22
N SER A 24 17.24 3.06 26.43
CA SER A 24 15.86 3.37 26.80
C SER A 24 15.38 4.62 26.07
N THR A 25 14.26 4.51 25.34
CA THR A 25 13.53 5.67 24.80
C THR A 25 12.35 6.02 25.73
N GLU A 26 12.66 6.23 27.00
CA GLU A 26 11.86 7.10 27.85
C GLU A 26 12.32 8.54 27.61
N ARG A 27 11.56 9.27 26.78
CA ARG A 27 11.35 10.73 26.80
C ARG A 27 10.80 11.16 25.43
N ILE A 28 9.51 10.94 25.18
CA ILE A 28 8.58 11.91 24.58
C ILE A 28 7.16 11.49 24.99
N LYS A 29 6.81 11.67 26.27
CA LYS A 29 5.42 11.74 26.73
C LYS A 29 5.35 12.70 27.91
N ALA A 30 4.28 13.51 27.88
CA ALA A 30 3.85 14.49 28.88
C ALA A 30 4.55 15.85 28.84
N SER A 31 3.97 16.79 28.09
CA SER A 31 3.23 17.89 28.73
C SER A 31 2.41 18.67 27.70
N LEU A 32 1.16 18.28 27.50
CA LEU A 32 0.09 19.23 27.21
C LEU A 32 -1.19 18.65 27.82
N HIS A 33 -1.50 19.15 29.00
CA HIS A 33 -2.78 18.96 29.66
C HIS A 33 -3.79 19.95 29.09
N ALA A 34 -5.06 19.55 29.16
CA ALA A 34 -6.27 20.37 29.07
C ALA A 34 -6.73 20.84 27.67
N ALA A 35 -7.79 20.20 27.16
CA ALA A 35 -9.12 20.81 27.05
C ALA A 35 -10.08 19.87 26.31
N VAL A 36 -10.90 19.14 27.08
CA VAL A 36 -12.11 18.47 26.62
C VAL A 36 -13.27 19.44 26.82
N PRO A 37 -14.13 19.70 25.83
CA PRO A 37 -15.49 20.14 26.11
C PRO A 37 -16.50 18.99 25.95
N PRO A 38 -17.49 18.87 26.85
CA PRO A 38 -18.35 17.70 26.98
C PRO A 38 -19.54 17.67 26.00
N ARG A 39 -19.98 16.44 25.71
CA ARG A 39 -21.33 16.10 25.23
C ARG A 39 -22.34 16.28 26.36
N SER A 40 -23.50 16.88 26.07
CA SER A 40 -24.71 16.70 26.87
C SER A 40 -25.87 16.22 25.99
N HIS A 41 -26.55 15.19 26.47
CA HIS A 41 -27.83 14.65 26.02
C HIS A 41 -28.92 15.15 26.98
N HIS A 42 -30.08 15.58 26.47
CA HIS A 42 -31.45 15.08 26.80
C HIS A 42 -32.57 16.10 26.50
N HIS A 43 -33.63 15.54 25.87
CA HIS A 43 -35.03 15.92 25.57
C HIS A 43 -35.87 16.51 26.74
N PRO A 44 -37.22 16.78 26.66
CA PRO A 44 -38.23 16.75 25.55
C PRO A 44 -39.33 17.89 25.58
N HIS A 45 -40.37 17.75 24.70
CA HIS A 45 -41.78 18.27 24.75
C HIS A 45 -42.01 19.79 24.48
N THR A 46 -43.06 20.31 23.80
CA THR A 46 -44.44 19.89 23.47
C THR A 46 -45.12 20.89 22.50
N GLY A 47 -46.10 20.42 21.71
CA GLY A 47 -47.26 21.17 21.19
C GLY A 47 -47.10 21.86 19.81
N ALA A 48 -48.11 21.99 18.94
CA ALA A 48 -49.49 21.51 18.84
C ALA A 48 -50.09 22.04 17.51
N GLN A 49 -50.90 21.21 16.81
CA GLN A 49 -51.99 21.58 15.85
C GLN A 49 -51.56 22.21 14.50
N ARG A 50 -52.23 22.03 13.33
CA ARG A 50 -53.62 21.67 12.99
C ARG A 50 -53.77 21.36 11.48
N GLY A 51 -54.78 20.56 11.09
CA GLY A 51 -55.42 20.48 9.74
C GLY A 51 -54.79 19.48 8.76
N GLY A 52 -55.44 18.41 8.27
CA GLY A 52 -56.72 18.35 7.53
C GLY A 52 -56.43 18.61 6.04
N ALA A 53 -56.78 17.80 5.03
CA ALA A 53 -57.74 16.71 4.92
C ALA A 53 -57.51 15.89 3.61
N ALA A 54 -58.19 14.74 3.55
CA ALA A 54 -58.83 14.11 2.37
C ALA A 54 -58.01 13.53 1.20
N VAL A 55 -58.03 12.19 1.17
CA VAL A 55 -58.12 11.30 0.00
C VAL A 55 -59.33 11.65 -0.90
N PRO A 56 -59.28 11.31 -2.21
CA PRO A 56 -60.10 10.17 -2.63
C PRO A 56 -59.43 9.20 -3.64
N SER A 57 -59.93 7.98 -3.55
CA SER A 57 -59.87 6.79 -4.42
C SER A 57 -60.21 7.05 -5.91
N SER A 58 -59.35 6.63 -6.86
CA SER A 58 -59.49 5.44 -7.75
C SER A 58 -60.26 5.71 -9.06
N PRO A 59 -60.32 4.78 -10.03
CA PRO A 59 -59.25 4.11 -10.81
C PRO A 59 -59.52 4.27 -12.34
N PHE A 60 -58.57 4.03 -13.25
CA PHE A 60 -58.87 3.48 -14.59
C PHE A 60 -57.60 3.05 -15.34
N ASP A 61 -57.71 1.88 -15.97
CA ASP A 61 -56.76 1.14 -16.77
C ASP A 61 -56.27 1.86 -18.04
N GLY A 62 -55.07 1.52 -18.51
CA GLY A 62 -54.59 2.02 -19.81
C GLY A 62 -53.19 1.54 -20.17
N ILE A 63 -53.14 0.35 -20.76
CA ILE A 63 -51.99 -0.24 -21.46
C ILE A 63 -51.47 0.73 -22.53
N CYS A 64 -50.16 1.02 -22.56
CA CYS A 64 -49.48 1.36 -23.80
C CYS A 64 -48.05 0.84 -23.78
N SER A 65 -47.90 -0.38 -24.31
CA SER A 65 -46.66 -0.91 -24.85
C SER A 65 -46.37 -0.21 -26.19
N PHE A 66 -45.10 -0.13 -26.56
CA PHE A 66 -44.57 0.33 -27.86
C PHE A 66 -44.31 1.84 -28.05
N CYS A 67 -43.10 2.28 -27.69
CA CYS A 67 -42.34 3.17 -28.57
C CYS A 67 -40.87 2.75 -28.58
N SER A 68 -40.53 2.02 -29.63
CA SER A 68 -39.17 1.61 -29.98
C SER A 68 -38.46 2.78 -30.68
N LEU A 69 -37.13 2.73 -30.63
CA LEU A 69 -36.13 3.48 -31.41
C LEU A 69 -35.70 4.88 -30.95
N SER A 70 -34.37 5.02 -31.03
CA SER A 70 -33.57 6.24 -31.13
C SER A 70 -33.26 7.02 -29.84
N ASN A 71 -32.22 6.57 -29.14
CA ASN A 71 -31.29 7.49 -28.52
C ASN A 71 -29.87 6.91 -28.53
N ARG A 72 -29.27 6.89 -29.73
CA ARG A 72 -27.83 7.11 -29.87
C ARG A 72 -27.58 8.59 -29.58
N PHE A 73 -27.65 8.95 -28.31
CA PHE A 73 -27.22 10.27 -27.87
C PHE A 73 -25.69 10.23 -27.82
N TYR A 74 -25.08 10.83 -28.84
CA TYR A 74 -23.69 11.29 -28.76
C TYR A 74 -23.60 12.19 -27.52
N ASP A 75 -22.98 11.70 -26.44
CA ASP A 75 -22.64 12.52 -25.28
C ASP A 75 -21.65 13.63 -25.71
N PRO A 76 -22.05 14.93 -25.73
CA PRO A 76 -21.17 16.01 -26.16
C PRO A 76 -20.22 16.50 -25.05
N ILE A 77 -20.30 15.95 -23.83
CA ILE A 77 -19.53 16.43 -22.66
C ILE A 77 -18.21 15.65 -22.52
N ARG A 78 -17.50 15.44 -23.63
CA ARG A 78 -16.13 14.88 -23.58
C ARG A 78 -15.10 15.72 -24.31
N LEU A 79 -15.39 17.00 -24.56
CA LEU A 79 -14.53 17.86 -25.37
C LEU A 79 -13.90 19.07 -24.68
N LEU A 80 -14.14 19.36 -23.40
CA LEU A 80 -13.45 20.47 -22.73
C LEU A 80 -13.14 20.19 -21.24
N ASP A 81 -12.10 19.39 -20.99
CA ASP A 81 -11.17 19.62 -19.86
C ASP A 81 -9.74 19.57 -20.43
N GLN A 82 -9.50 20.33 -21.49
CA GLN A 82 -8.14 20.74 -21.88
C GLN A 82 -7.69 21.84 -20.90
N ARG A 83 -7.55 21.44 -19.65
CA ARG A 83 -6.86 22.24 -18.65
C ARG A 83 -5.39 22.26 -19.05
N SER A 84 -4.90 23.41 -19.47
CA SER A 84 -3.49 23.77 -19.66
C SER A 84 -2.56 22.84 -18.86
N GLU A 85 -1.99 21.83 -19.53
CA GLU A 85 -0.94 21.00 -18.95
C GLU A 85 0.32 21.87 -18.92
N MET A 86 0.78 22.24 -17.73
CA MET A 86 2.20 22.55 -17.53
C MET A 86 3.02 21.42 -18.17
N ALA A 87 4.06 21.77 -18.94
CA ALA A 87 4.95 20.85 -19.64
C ALA A 87 5.45 19.74 -18.71
N THR A 88 4.69 18.65 -18.65
CA THR A 88 4.98 17.54 -17.77
C THR A 88 5.88 16.61 -18.56
N ILE A 89 7.11 16.45 -18.09
CA ILE A 89 8.13 15.61 -18.71
C ILE A 89 7.51 14.23 -19.03
N PRO A 90 7.65 13.72 -20.28
CA PRO A 90 7.08 12.44 -20.65
C PRO A 90 7.69 11.30 -19.82
N GLU A 91 6.87 10.34 -19.39
CA GLU A 91 7.29 9.22 -18.54
C GLU A 91 8.48 8.40 -19.11
N PRO A 92 8.55 8.13 -20.43
CA PRO A 92 9.70 7.44 -21.02
C PRO A 92 11.01 8.25 -20.90
N LEU A 93 10.95 9.57 -20.99
CA LEU A 93 12.13 10.42 -20.85
C LEU A 93 12.64 10.39 -19.40
N ILE A 94 11.75 10.42 -18.42
CA ILE A 94 12.13 10.29 -17.01
C ILE A 94 12.84 8.95 -16.80
N TRP A 95 12.33 7.87 -17.40
CA TRP A 95 12.97 6.55 -17.33
C TRP A 95 14.39 6.54 -17.90
N GLU A 96 14.58 7.14 -19.09
CA GLU A 96 15.89 7.23 -19.73
C GLU A 96 16.92 7.95 -18.86
N ILE A 97 16.48 8.93 -18.07
CA ILE A 97 17.31 9.65 -17.10
C ILE A 97 17.62 8.76 -15.87
N VAL A 98 16.60 8.14 -15.27
CA VAL A 98 16.77 7.43 -13.98
C VAL A 98 17.32 6.00 -14.11
N LYS A 99 17.26 5.40 -15.30
CA LYS A 99 17.57 3.95 -15.47
C LYS A 99 19.02 3.56 -15.14
N LYS A 100 19.99 4.49 -15.23
CA LYS A 100 21.40 4.20 -14.92
C LYS A 100 21.85 4.78 -13.58
N ASN A 101 21.29 5.93 -13.21
CA ASN A 101 21.79 6.82 -12.16
C ASN A 101 20.67 7.17 -11.17
N ASN A 102 20.34 6.24 -10.28
CA ASN A 102 19.33 6.42 -9.24
C ASN A 102 19.88 5.94 -7.89
N CYS A 103 19.67 6.71 -6.81
CA CYS A 103 20.10 6.35 -5.46
C CYS A 103 19.40 5.11 -4.89
N PHE A 104 18.22 4.76 -5.42
CA PHE A 104 17.49 3.55 -5.02
C PHE A 104 18.00 2.29 -5.72
N LEU A 105 18.85 2.41 -6.74
CA LEU A 105 19.34 1.30 -7.55
C LEU A 105 20.33 0.45 -6.77
N VAL A 106 20.03 -0.83 -6.63
CA VAL A 106 20.90 -1.81 -5.98
C VAL A 106 21.30 -2.84 -7.02
N LYS A 107 22.57 -2.80 -7.43
CA LYS A 107 23.15 -3.75 -8.38
C LYS A 107 23.73 -4.91 -7.58
N GLN A 108 23.13 -6.08 -7.68
CA GLN A 108 23.69 -7.29 -7.10
C GLN A 108 24.33 -8.10 -8.21
N PHE A 109 25.62 -8.40 -8.03
CA PHE A 109 26.33 -9.32 -8.88
C PHE A 109 26.14 -10.71 -8.26
N GLY A 110 25.44 -11.60 -8.97
CA GLY A 110 25.37 -13.01 -8.59
C GLY A 110 26.64 -13.75 -9.02
N ASN A 111 26.79 -15.01 -8.60
CA ASN A 111 27.85 -15.93 -9.06
C ASN A 111 27.69 -16.35 -10.54
N SER A 112 26.85 -15.67 -11.34
CA SER A 112 26.59 -15.97 -12.75
C SER A 112 26.62 -14.69 -13.58
N ASN A 113 26.70 -14.82 -14.91
CA ASN A 113 26.73 -13.72 -15.89
C ASN A 113 25.48 -12.79 -15.85
N ALA A 114 24.43 -13.14 -15.11
CA ALA A 114 23.22 -12.34 -15.01
C ALA A 114 23.31 -11.29 -13.88
N LYS A 115 23.45 -10.02 -14.26
CA LYS A 115 23.38 -8.88 -13.34
C LYS A 115 21.92 -8.56 -13.00
N VAL A 116 21.46 -8.95 -11.82
CA VAL A 116 20.10 -8.61 -11.35
C VAL A 116 20.10 -7.21 -10.73
N GLN A 117 19.19 -6.36 -11.20
CA GLN A 117 19.06 -4.98 -10.75
C GLN A 117 17.78 -4.82 -9.92
N PHE A 118 17.95 -4.55 -8.63
CA PHE A 118 16.87 -4.28 -7.70
C PHE A 118 16.75 -2.78 -7.44
N THR A 119 15.61 -2.37 -6.89
CA THR A 119 15.34 -0.99 -6.50
C THR A 119 14.66 -0.92 -5.14
N LYS A 120 15.14 -0.01 -4.31
CA LYS A 120 14.58 0.30 -2.99
C LYS A 120 13.50 1.40 -3.03
N GLU A 121 13.03 1.77 -4.21
CA GLU A 121 12.00 2.81 -4.33
C GLU A 121 10.70 2.38 -3.60
N PRO A 122 10.05 3.30 -2.85
CA PRO A 122 8.86 2.96 -2.06
C PRO A 122 7.64 2.61 -2.92
N ASN A 123 7.64 3.03 -4.18
CA ASN A 123 6.50 2.95 -5.09
C ASN A 123 6.61 1.83 -6.13
N ASN A 124 7.24 0.71 -5.77
CA ASN A 124 7.43 -0.43 -6.66
C ASN A 124 6.93 -1.73 -6.00
N LEU A 125 6.07 -2.46 -6.71
CA LEU A 125 5.44 -3.68 -6.22
C LEU A 125 6.39 -4.89 -6.19
N TYR A 126 7.40 -4.94 -7.05
CA TYR A 126 8.35 -6.06 -7.09
C TYR A 126 9.76 -5.72 -6.66
N ASN A 127 10.05 -4.44 -6.39
CA ASN A 127 11.41 -3.98 -6.11
C ASN A 127 12.41 -4.34 -7.23
N VAL A 128 11.92 -4.56 -8.45
CA VAL A 128 12.74 -4.81 -9.65
C VAL A 128 12.92 -3.51 -10.40
N HIS A 129 14.15 -3.23 -10.82
CA HIS A 129 14.46 -2.04 -11.59
C HIS A 129 13.99 -2.19 -13.05
N SER A 130 12.75 -1.80 -13.31
CA SER A 130 12.09 -1.89 -14.62
C SER A 130 11.13 -0.70 -14.80
N TYR A 131 11.00 -0.23 -16.03
CA TYR A 131 10.12 0.88 -16.37
C TYR A 131 8.67 0.64 -15.91
N LYS A 132 8.13 -0.57 -16.13
CA LYS A 132 6.75 -0.93 -15.77
C LYS A 132 6.46 -0.74 -14.28
N HIS A 133 7.43 -1.01 -13.43
CA HIS A 133 7.27 -1.04 -11.98
C HIS A 133 7.85 0.19 -11.28
N SER A 134 8.56 1.05 -12.00
CA SER A 134 9.15 2.25 -11.42
C SER A 134 8.07 3.23 -11.00
N GLY A 135 8.21 3.73 -9.77
CA GLY A 135 7.28 4.70 -9.23
C GLY A 135 7.76 6.15 -9.35
N LEU A 136 8.98 6.35 -9.87
CA LEU A 136 9.54 7.65 -10.17
C LEU A 136 9.26 8.08 -11.61
N ALA A 137 9.28 7.11 -12.54
CA ALA A 137 9.05 7.40 -13.96
C ALA A 137 7.57 7.52 -14.32
N ASN A 138 6.69 6.75 -13.67
CA ASN A 138 5.27 6.68 -14.02
C ASN A 138 4.42 7.61 -13.15
N LYS A 139 3.49 8.37 -13.74
CA LYS A 139 2.55 9.25 -13.03
C LYS A 139 1.55 8.45 -12.18
N LYS A 140 1.12 7.29 -12.70
CA LYS A 140 0.20 6.35 -12.04
C LYS A 140 0.98 5.18 -11.42
N THR A 141 0.85 5.01 -10.11
CA THR A 141 1.53 3.93 -9.37
C THR A 141 0.59 3.34 -8.33
N VAL A 142 0.85 2.09 -7.97
CA VAL A 142 0.10 1.35 -6.94
C VAL A 142 1.11 0.77 -5.97
N THR A 143 0.88 0.97 -4.68
CA THR A 143 1.77 0.50 -3.64
C THR A 143 0.98 -0.19 -2.55
N ILE A 144 1.57 -1.24 -1.99
CA ILE A 144 0.98 -2.04 -0.93
C ILE A 144 2.03 -2.17 0.16
N GLN A 145 1.72 -1.63 1.33
CA GLN A 145 2.60 -1.57 2.48
C GLN A 145 1.88 -2.05 3.74
N PRO A 146 2.58 -2.69 4.69
CA PRO A 146 1.99 -2.95 6.01
C PRO A 146 1.68 -1.62 6.71
N SER A 147 0.60 -1.57 7.49
CA SER A 147 0.15 -0.33 8.16
C SER A 147 0.99 0.08 9.37
N GLY A 148 2.01 -0.71 9.77
CA GLY A 148 2.83 -0.46 10.96
C GLY A 148 2.09 -0.60 12.30
N ALA A 149 0.76 -0.69 12.28
CA ALA A 149 -0.06 -1.02 13.44
C ALA A 149 0.11 -2.50 13.82
N LYS A 150 -0.12 -2.82 15.10
CA LYS A 150 -0.09 -4.20 15.63
C LYS A 150 -1.16 -5.11 14.99
N ASP A 151 -2.14 -4.52 14.32
CA ASP A 151 -3.19 -5.24 13.61
C ASP A 151 -2.71 -5.64 12.21
N ALA A 152 -3.26 -6.72 11.66
CA ALA A 152 -2.97 -7.23 10.31
C ALA A 152 -3.52 -6.31 9.18
N ALA A 153 -3.27 -5.01 9.31
CA ALA A 153 -3.76 -3.96 8.45
C ALA A 153 -2.76 -3.69 7.32
N VAL A 154 -3.29 -3.53 6.10
CA VAL A 154 -2.51 -3.27 4.89
C VAL A 154 -2.95 -1.93 4.31
N VAL A 155 -1.98 -1.10 3.92
CA VAL A 155 -2.19 0.19 3.27
C VAL A 155 -2.04 0.01 1.77
N LEU A 156 -3.10 0.33 1.04
CA LEU A 156 -3.09 0.48 -0.40
C LEU A 156 -2.94 1.97 -0.72
N SER A 157 -1.91 2.33 -1.48
CA SER A 157 -1.72 3.71 -1.94
C SER A 157 -1.70 3.79 -3.45
N THR A 158 -2.35 4.82 -3.98
CA THR A 158 -2.31 5.18 -5.41
C THR A 158 -1.88 6.62 -5.58
N THR A 159 -1.29 6.97 -6.73
CA THR A 159 -0.84 8.34 -6.99
C THR A 159 -1.91 9.15 -7.72
N LYS A 160 -2.05 10.42 -7.33
CA LYS A 160 -2.95 11.39 -7.95
C LYS A 160 -2.24 12.04 -9.14
N THR A 161 -2.74 11.83 -10.35
CA THR A 161 -2.16 12.40 -11.58
C THR A 161 -2.16 13.93 -11.59
N LYS A 162 -3.13 14.58 -10.95
CA LYS A 162 -3.22 16.06 -10.88
C LYS A 162 -2.27 16.70 -9.84
N LYS A 163 -1.53 15.92 -9.05
CA LYS A 163 -0.70 16.41 -7.93
C LYS A 163 0.77 15.99 -8.02
N GLN A 164 1.29 15.76 -9.23
CA GLN A 164 2.68 15.32 -9.45
C GLN A 164 3.72 16.30 -8.88
N ASN A 165 3.46 17.60 -8.97
CA ASN A 165 4.37 18.64 -8.45
C ASN A 165 4.26 18.86 -6.93
N ALA A 166 3.39 18.12 -6.24
CA ALA A 166 3.14 18.25 -4.82
C ALA A 166 3.35 16.89 -4.12
N PRO A 167 4.61 16.49 -3.86
CA PRO A 167 4.93 15.15 -3.34
C PRO A 167 4.23 14.84 -2.01
N ALA A 168 4.04 15.84 -1.15
CA ALA A 168 3.32 15.69 0.12
C ALA A 168 1.85 15.27 -0.04
N LYS A 169 1.19 15.70 -1.13
CA LYS A 169 -0.26 15.46 -1.39
C LYS A 169 -0.48 14.44 -2.51
N LEU A 170 0.58 13.80 -3.00
CA LEU A 170 0.59 12.93 -4.16
C LEU A 170 -0.23 11.65 -3.95
N TYR A 171 -0.14 11.07 -2.75
CA TYR A 171 -0.72 9.75 -2.48
C TYR A 171 -2.16 9.83 -1.98
N HIS A 172 -3.01 8.95 -2.50
CA HIS A 172 -4.26 8.56 -1.88
C HIS A 172 -4.04 7.25 -1.13
N LYS A 173 -4.15 7.25 0.20
CA LYS A 173 -3.89 6.09 1.05
C LYS A 173 -5.19 5.55 1.63
N SER A 174 -5.40 4.24 1.50
CA SER A 174 -6.53 3.52 2.09
C SER A 174 -6.02 2.39 2.97
N VAL A 175 -6.34 2.45 4.27
CA VAL A 175 -6.00 1.38 5.22
C VAL A 175 -7.09 0.32 5.19
N MET A 176 -6.72 -0.92 4.91
CA MET A 176 -7.62 -2.07 4.88
C MET A 176 -7.35 -2.95 6.10
N ARG A 177 -8.39 -3.19 6.91
CA ARG A 177 -8.37 -4.06 8.10
C ARG A 177 -9.28 -5.28 7.96
N LYS A 178 -9.40 -5.82 6.75
CA LYS A 178 -10.37 -6.87 6.41
C LYS A 178 -9.68 -8.23 6.25
N GLU A 179 -10.48 -9.29 6.17
CA GLU A 179 -10.01 -10.61 5.77
C GLU A 179 -9.37 -10.61 4.38
N PHE A 180 -8.41 -11.53 4.17
CA PHE A 180 -7.62 -11.60 2.93
C PHE A 180 -8.48 -11.60 1.66
N ARG A 181 -9.55 -12.41 1.59
CA ARG A 181 -10.44 -12.49 0.42
C ARG A 181 -11.10 -11.13 0.12
N LYS A 182 -11.52 -10.40 1.15
CA LYS A 182 -12.14 -9.08 1.03
C LYS A 182 -11.12 -8.02 0.61
N MET A 183 -9.89 -8.09 1.13
CA MET A 183 -8.79 -7.21 0.73
C MET A 183 -8.37 -7.43 -0.72
N ALA A 184 -8.21 -8.69 -1.14
CA ALA A 184 -7.87 -9.02 -2.52
C ALA A 184 -8.92 -8.51 -3.52
N LYS A 185 -10.22 -8.63 -3.18
CA LYS A 185 -11.30 -8.03 -3.97
C LYS A 185 -11.19 -6.51 -4.02
N ALA A 186 -10.95 -5.85 -2.88
CA ALA A 186 -10.79 -4.39 -2.85
C ALA A 186 -9.61 -3.90 -3.70
N VAL A 187 -8.45 -4.57 -3.63
CA VAL A 187 -7.28 -4.27 -4.47
C VAL A 187 -7.61 -4.47 -5.95
N LYS A 188 -8.24 -5.60 -6.30
CA LYS A 188 -8.65 -5.86 -7.69
C LYS A 188 -9.57 -4.75 -8.21
N ASN A 189 -10.63 -4.43 -7.48
CA ASN A 189 -11.58 -3.39 -7.87
C ASN A 189 -10.89 -2.03 -8.08
N GLN A 190 -9.96 -1.63 -7.19
CA GLN A 190 -9.27 -0.36 -7.32
C GLN A 190 -8.30 -0.29 -8.51
N VAL A 191 -7.71 -1.42 -8.90
CA VAL A 191 -6.64 -1.47 -9.92
C VAL A 191 -7.19 -1.85 -11.30
N SER A 192 -8.06 -2.85 -11.39
CA SER A 192 -8.70 -3.31 -12.65
C SER A 192 -10.00 -2.59 -12.93
N ASP A 193 -10.97 -2.65 -12.00
CA ASP A 193 -12.37 -2.32 -12.32
C ASP A 193 -12.57 -0.80 -12.46
N ASN A 194 -11.74 -0.01 -11.76
CA ASN A 194 -11.62 1.43 -11.96
C ASN A 194 -10.72 1.82 -13.16
N TYR A 195 -10.25 0.85 -13.95
CA TYR A 195 -9.36 1.04 -15.09
C TYR A 195 -8.13 1.91 -14.78
N TYR A 196 -7.60 1.82 -13.57
CA TYR A 196 -6.48 2.67 -13.15
C TYR A 196 -5.16 2.21 -13.78
N ARG A 197 -4.75 0.95 -13.52
CA ARG A 197 -3.56 0.28 -14.06
C ARG A 197 -3.73 -1.25 -14.05
N PRO A 198 -4.54 -1.82 -14.96
CA PRO A 198 -4.86 -3.26 -14.96
C PRO A 198 -3.62 -4.15 -15.14
N ASP A 199 -2.55 -3.62 -15.73
CA ASP A 199 -1.25 -4.27 -15.90
C ASP A 199 -0.56 -4.61 -14.56
N LEU A 200 -0.92 -3.91 -13.48
CA LEU A 200 -0.39 -4.08 -12.13
C LEU A 200 -1.28 -4.92 -11.21
N THR A 201 -2.36 -5.51 -11.71
CA THR A 201 -3.28 -6.35 -10.91
C THR A 201 -2.58 -7.55 -10.28
N LYS A 202 -1.91 -8.36 -11.11
CA LYS A 202 -1.14 -9.53 -10.67
C LYS A 202 -0.04 -9.17 -9.65
N PRO A 203 0.85 -8.19 -9.91
CA PRO A 203 1.87 -7.81 -8.92
C PRO A 203 1.27 -7.26 -7.63
N ALA A 204 0.17 -6.52 -7.69
CA ALA A 204 -0.49 -6.01 -6.50
C ALA A 204 -1.03 -7.16 -5.62
N LEU A 205 -1.71 -8.14 -6.22
CA LEU A 205 -2.22 -9.30 -5.47
C LEU A 205 -1.09 -10.17 -4.90
N ALA A 206 0.00 -10.34 -5.65
CA ALA A 206 1.18 -11.07 -5.18
C ALA A 206 1.85 -10.38 -3.98
N ARG A 207 1.99 -9.04 -4.03
CA ARG A 207 2.51 -8.28 -2.88
C ARG A 207 1.58 -8.35 -1.69
N LEU A 208 0.27 -8.22 -1.92
CA LEU A 208 -0.74 -8.32 -0.86
C LEU A 208 -0.64 -9.65 -0.12
N SER A 209 -0.55 -10.78 -0.84
CA SER A 209 -0.46 -12.10 -0.21
C SER A 209 0.82 -12.25 0.59
N SER A 210 1.96 -11.77 0.07
CA SER A 210 3.23 -11.77 0.80
C SER A 210 3.18 -10.94 2.08
N VAL A 211 2.69 -9.70 1.99
CA VAL A 211 2.55 -8.79 3.15
C VAL A 211 1.60 -9.39 4.17
N TYR A 212 0.44 -9.89 3.74
CA TYR A 212 -0.52 -10.52 4.65
C TYR A 212 0.08 -11.72 5.38
N ARG A 213 0.80 -12.60 4.66
CA ARG A 213 1.48 -13.75 5.26
C ARG A 213 2.53 -13.32 6.28
N SER A 214 3.31 -12.27 6.00
CA SER A 214 4.27 -11.74 6.97
C SER A 214 3.61 -11.22 8.25
N LEU A 215 2.46 -10.55 8.13
CA LEU A 215 1.70 -10.04 9.28
C LEU A 215 1.14 -11.17 10.15
N GLN A 216 0.71 -12.28 9.54
CA GLN A 216 0.27 -13.46 10.28
C GLN A 216 1.43 -14.12 11.04
N VAL A 217 2.61 -14.24 10.42
CA VAL A 217 3.81 -14.81 11.06
C VAL A 217 4.26 -13.93 12.23
N SER A 218 4.27 -12.60 12.08
CA SER A 218 4.59 -11.70 13.20
C SER A 218 3.58 -11.80 14.34
N LYS A 219 2.31 -12.08 14.04
CA LYS A 219 1.26 -12.27 15.05
C LYS A 219 1.40 -13.61 15.79
N SER A 220 1.78 -14.68 15.10
CA SER A 220 1.92 -16.01 15.70
C SER A 220 3.24 -16.22 16.46
N GLY A 221 4.23 -15.34 16.27
CA GLY A 221 5.57 -15.50 16.82
C GLY A 221 6.42 -16.54 16.08
N ALA A 222 7.72 -16.59 16.40
CA ALA A 222 8.65 -17.54 15.80
C ALA A 222 8.40 -18.96 16.34
N LYS A 223 8.08 -19.91 15.46
CA LYS A 223 7.97 -21.33 15.82
C LYS A 223 9.35 -21.84 16.27
N LYS A 224 9.55 -22.09 17.57
CA LYS A 224 10.74 -22.79 18.08
C LYS A 224 10.81 -24.16 17.41
N LYS A 225 11.76 -24.35 16.50
CA LYS A 225 12.06 -25.68 15.95
C LYS A 225 12.81 -26.45 17.05
N ASN A 226 12.27 -27.59 17.48
CA ASN A 226 12.97 -28.49 18.38
C ASN A 226 14.18 -29.06 17.61
N ARG A 227 15.36 -28.46 17.78
CA ARG A 227 16.60 -28.99 17.23
C ARG A 227 17.01 -30.15 18.13
N GLN A 228 16.59 -31.37 17.75
CA GLN A 228 17.18 -32.55 18.35
C GLN A 228 18.66 -32.56 17.99
N PRO A 229 19.57 -32.80 18.95
CA PRO A 229 20.99 -32.91 18.66
C PRO A 229 21.19 -34.10 17.72
N THR A 230 21.82 -33.87 16.57
CA THR A 230 22.34 -34.95 15.73
C THR A 230 23.33 -35.73 16.57
N LYS A 231 23.01 -37.01 16.87
CA LYS A 231 23.96 -37.94 17.48
C LYS A 231 25.15 -38.05 16.53
N LEU A 232 26.33 -37.67 17.03
CA LEU A 232 27.62 -37.92 16.41
C LEU A 232 28.01 -39.38 16.61
#